data_AF-A0A535VMU4-F1
#
_entry.id   AF-A0A535VMU4-F1
#
_cell.length_a   1.000
_cell.length_b   1.000
_cell.length_c   1.000
_cell.angle_alpha   90.00
_cell.angle_beta   90.00
_cell.angle_gamma   90.00
#
_symmetry.space_group_name_H-M   'P 1'
#
loop_
_entity.id
_entity.type
_entity.pdbx_description
1 polymer ?
#
loop_
_entity_poly.entity_id
_entity_poly.type
_entity_poly.pdbx_seq_one_letter_code
_entity_poly.pdbx_strand_id
1 'polypeptide(L)'
;MSDQTRGWSWSMTVPYSSTEGSAEWIEETPVVLDNSGNVSVGPMPNLSNAHFDLALTNGASAGLKASEEMQLVDFNNNVVATPSGPDPDADGFNDCTYASSCGAPASS
;
A
#
# COMPACT_ATOMS: atom_id res chain seq x y z
N MET A 1 -6.35 3.19 -13.65
CA MET A 1 -5.72 1.87 -13.45
C MET A 1 -5.33 1.30 -14.80
N SER A 2 -4.13 0.74 -14.90
CA SER A 2 -3.66 0.07 -16.12
C SER A 2 -3.08 -1.29 -15.74
N ASP A 3 -3.52 -2.36 -16.42
CA ASP A 3 -2.92 -3.68 -16.34
C ASP A 3 -1.91 -3.79 -17.48
N GLN A 4 -0.61 -3.70 -17.13
CA GLN A 4 0.47 -3.75 -18.13
C GLN A 4 0.64 -5.14 -18.74
N THR A 5 0.25 -6.21 -18.03
CA THR A 5 0.36 -7.58 -18.52
C THR A 5 -0.69 -7.87 -19.60
N ARG A 6 -1.89 -7.32 -19.45
CA ARG A 6 -3.00 -7.52 -20.41
C ARG A 6 -3.22 -6.33 -21.35
N GLY A 7 -2.54 -5.21 -21.13
CA GLY A 7 -2.57 -4.02 -21.98
C GLY A 7 -3.88 -3.23 -21.94
N TRP A 8 -4.72 -3.40 -20.90
CA TRP A 8 -5.96 -2.63 -20.75
C TRP A 8 -5.81 -1.52 -19.73
N SER A 9 -6.62 -0.47 -19.89
CA SER A 9 -6.71 0.64 -18.94
C SER A 9 -8.16 0.99 -18.64
N TRP A 10 -8.38 1.51 -17.44
CA TRP A 10 -9.66 2.03 -16.96
C TRP A 10 -9.41 3.34 -16.21
N SER A 11 -10.34 4.29 -16.37
CA SER A 11 -10.28 5.59 -15.72
C SER A 11 -11.67 6.03 -15.27
N MET A 12 -11.71 6.76 -14.15
CA MET A 12 -12.90 7.38 -13.59
C MET A 12 -12.50 8.67 -12.88
N THR A 13 -13.33 9.70 -13.00
CA THR A 13 -13.16 10.95 -12.27
C THR A 13 -14.20 11.02 -11.16
N VAL A 14 -13.74 11.15 -9.92
CA VAL A 14 -14.61 11.33 -8.75
C VAL A 14 -14.34 12.71 -8.17
N PRO A 15 -15.35 13.61 -8.10
CA PRO A 15 -15.18 14.87 -7.40
C PRO A 15 -15.14 14.62 -5.89
N TYR A 16 -14.06 15.04 -5.24
CA TYR A 16 -13.94 15.01 -3.79
C TYR A 16 -13.15 16.24 -3.33
N SER A 17 -13.48 16.77 -2.16
CA SER A 17 -12.73 17.89 -1.57
C SER A 17 -11.54 17.33 -0.79
N SER A 18 -10.34 17.80 -1.10
CA SER A 18 -9.08 17.38 -0.47
C SER A 18 -8.14 18.56 -0.34
N THR A 19 -7.27 18.50 0.66
CA THR A 19 -6.11 19.40 0.76
C THR A 19 -4.93 18.90 -0.06
N GLU A 20 -4.97 17.65 -0.55
CA GLU A 20 -3.87 16.97 -1.25
C GLU A 20 -2.57 16.98 -0.42
N GLY A 21 -2.71 16.96 0.91
CA GLY A 21 -1.59 17.10 1.85
C GLY A 21 -0.77 15.83 2.10
N SER A 22 -1.19 14.69 1.57
CA SER A 22 -0.49 13.41 1.67
C SER A 22 -0.60 12.62 0.36
N ALA A 23 0.35 11.70 0.18
CA ALA A 23 0.32 10.64 -0.82
C ALA A 23 0.83 9.37 -0.15
N GLU A 24 0.16 8.25 -0.41
CA GLU A 24 0.38 6.99 0.30
C GLU A 24 0.32 5.82 -0.67
N TRP A 25 1.12 4.80 -0.40
CA TRP A 25 1.06 3.47 -1.01
C TRP A 25 0.86 2.50 0.14
N ILE A 26 -0.25 1.76 0.13
CA ILE A 26 -0.69 1.00 1.30
C ILE A 26 -1.15 -0.41 0.92
N GLU A 27 -0.93 -1.34 1.83
CA GLU A 27 -1.72 -2.56 1.98
C GLU A 27 -2.65 -2.37 3.19
N GLU A 28 -3.95 -2.67 3.03
CA GLU A 28 -4.95 -2.39 4.05
C GLU A 28 -5.88 -3.59 4.29
N THR A 29 -6.43 -3.67 5.51
CA THR A 29 -7.63 -4.46 5.81
C THR A 29 -8.84 -3.53 5.78
N PRO A 30 -9.62 -3.50 4.69
CA PRO A 30 -10.68 -2.51 4.53
C PRO A 30 -11.81 -2.75 5.53
N VAL A 31 -12.53 -1.68 5.87
CA VAL A 31 -13.82 -1.81 6.55
C VAL A 31 -14.85 -2.32 5.55
N VAL A 32 -15.51 -3.43 5.86
CA VAL A 32 -16.49 -4.10 5.03
C VAL A 32 -17.89 -3.88 5.61
N LEU A 33 -18.82 -3.47 4.75
CA LEU A 33 -20.24 -3.43 5.06
C LEU A 33 -20.93 -4.60 4.33
N ASP A 34 -21.54 -5.50 5.09
CA ASP A 34 -22.31 -6.60 4.50
C ASP A 34 -23.73 -6.16 4.06
N ASN A 35 -24.44 -7.07 3.37
CA ASN A 35 -25.80 -6.79 2.87
C ASN A 35 -26.85 -6.60 3.98
N SER A 36 -26.52 -6.93 5.24
CA SER A 36 -27.38 -6.68 6.40
C SER A 36 -27.05 -5.35 7.10
N GLY A 37 -26.04 -4.64 6.61
CA GLY A 37 -25.53 -3.40 7.20
C GLY A 37 -24.56 -3.62 8.37
N ASN A 38 -24.07 -4.85 8.59
CA ASN A 38 -23.06 -5.08 9.61
C ASN A 38 -21.70 -4.53 9.13
N VAL A 39 -21.01 -3.85 10.02
CA VAL A 39 -19.66 -3.31 9.80
C VAL A 39 -18.64 -4.26 10.40
N SER A 40 -17.62 -4.63 9.63
CA SER A 40 -16.48 -5.43 10.09
C SER A 40 -15.18 -4.95 9.44
N VAL A 41 -14.03 -5.43 9.91
CA VAL A 41 -12.76 -5.28 9.20
C VAL A 41 -12.52 -6.56 8.40
N GLY A 42 -12.18 -6.41 7.12
CA GLY A 42 -11.86 -7.52 6.24
C GLY A 42 -10.64 -8.30 6.74
N PRO A 43 -10.61 -9.63 6.57
CA PRO A 43 -9.44 -10.41 6.96
C PRO A 43 -8.25 -10.08 6.03
N MET A 44 -7.03 -10.10 6.56
CA MET A 44 -5.82 -10.05 5.73
C MET A 44 -5.56 -11.44 5.13
N PRO A 45 -5.61 -11.63 3.79
CA PRO A 45 -5.18 -12.88 3.19
C PRO A 45 -3.66 -13.09 3.35
N ASN A 46 -3.21 -14.35 3.32
CA ASN A 46 -1.78 -14.65 3.20
C ASN A 46 -1.36 -14.48 1.73
N LEU A 47 -0.84 -13.30 1.41
CA LEU A 47 -0.45 -12.91 0.06
C LEU A 47 1.05 -13.13 -0.14
N SER A 48 1.45 -13.29 -1.41
CA SER A 48 2.82 -12.94 -1.79
C SER A 48 3.04 -11.44 -1.57
N ASN A 49 4.24 -11.05 -1.15
CA ASN A 49 4.59 -9.66 -0.87
C ASN A 49 4.16 -8.71 -1.98
N ALA A 50 3.52 -7.60 -1.61
CA ALA A 50 3.31 -6.49 -2.51
C ALA A 50 4.65 -5.82 -2.80
N HIS A 51 4.88 -5.44 -4.06
CA HIS A 51 6.08 -4.74 -4.52
C HIS A 51 5.66 -3.44 -5.18
N PHE A 52 5.77 -2.34 -4.45
CA PHE A 52 5.57 -1.00 -5.00
C PHE A 52 6.90 -0.50 -5.57
N ASP A 53 6.84 0.13 -6.74
CA ASP A 53 8.00 0.64 -7.48
C ASP A 53 7.57 1.78 -8.40
N LEU A 54 8.51 2.65 -8.78
CA LEU A 54 8.30 3.83 -9.61
C LEU A 54 7.19 4.75 -9.06
N ALA A 55 7.12 4.87 -7.74
CA ALA A 55 6.16 5.72 -7.04
C ALA A 55 6.42 7.20 -7.37
N LEU A 56 5.39 7.88 -7.87
CA LEU A 56 5.46 9.31 -8.19
C LEU A 56 4.46 10.12 -7.36
N THR A 57 4.90 11.28 -6.88
CA THR A 57 4.03 12.36 -6.40
C THR A 57 4.22 13.59 -7.28
N ASN A 58 3.12 14.20 -7.74
CA ASN A 58 3.18 15.42 -8.56
C ASN A 58 4.14 15.34 -9.78
N GLY A 59 4.31 14.14 -10.35
CA GLY A 59 5.18 13.88 -11.51
C GLY A 59 6.68 13.74 -11.20
N ALA A 60 7.07 13.69 -9.92
CA ALA A 60 8.44 13.41 -9.48
C ALA A 60 8.47 12.15 -8.59
N SER A 61 9.66 11.56 -8.40
CA SER A 61 9.85 10.45 -7.43
C SER A 61 9.21 10.81 -6.08
N ALA A 62 8.58 9.81 -5.47
CA ALA A 62 7.89 9.97 -4.19
C ALA A 62 8.85 10.36 -3.04
N GLY A 63 10.14 10.02 -3.14
CA GLY A 63 11.12 10.33 -2.11
C GLY A 63 10.75 9.72 -0.76
N LEU A 64 10.33 8.45 -0.78
CA LEU A 64 9.88 7.69 0.38
C LEU A 64 10.94 7.70 1.48
N LYS A 65 10.51 7.78 2.74
CA LYS A 65 11.40 7.81 3.90
C LYS A 65 11.08 6.66 4.84
N ALA A 66 12.12 5.95 5.28
CA ALA A 66 11.97 4.91 6.29
C ALA A 66 11.35 5.41 7.60
N SER A 67 11.51 6.71 7.92
CA SER A 67 10.88 7.32 9.10
C SER A 67 9.36 7.50 9.01
N GLU A 68 8.77 7.29 7.83
CA GLU A 68 7.34 7.46 7.55
C GLU A 68 6.63 6.10 7.40
N GLU A 69 7.33 4.99 7.60
CA GLU A 69 6.77 3.64 7.55
C GLU A 69 5.68 3.41 8.61
N MET A 70 4.63 2.69 8.21
CA MET A 70 3.53 2.28 9.08
C MET A 70 3.30 0.78 8.97
N GLN A 71 3.30 0.07 10.10
CA GLN A 71 2.91 -1.33 10.15
C GLN A 71 1.39 -1.46 10.27
N LEU A 72 0.81 -2.42 9.56
CA LEU A 72 -0.57 -2.81 9.80
C LEU A 72 -0.61 -3.77 10.98
N VAL A 73 -1.45 -3.47 11.98
CA VAL A 73 -1.68 -4.32 13.16
C VAL A 73 -3.15 -4.68 13.33
N ASP A 74 -3.42 -5.83 13.93
CA ASP A 74 -4.78 -6.24 14.29
C ASP A 74 -5.25 -5.60 15.61
N PHE A 75 -6.50 -5.88 15.99
CA PHE A 75 -7.10 -5.38 17.25
C PHE A 75 -6.43 -5.89 18.54
N ASN A 76 -5.54 -6.88 18.44
CA ASN A 76 -4.74 -7.40 19.55
C ASN A 76 -3.28 -6.91 19.49
N ASN A 77 -2.97 -5.93 18.61
CA ASN A 77 -1.64 -5.41 18.33
C ASN A 77 -0.66 -6.43 17.73
N ASN A 78 -1.15 -7.50 17.10
CA ASN A 78 -0.28 -8.37 16.31
C ASN A 78 0.03 -7.70 14.98
N VAL A 79 1.27 -7.76 14.54
CA VAL A 79 1.69 -7.28 13.22
C VAL A 79 1.10 -8.19 12.13
N VAL A 80 0.40 -7.57 11.19
CA VAL A 80 -0.32 -8.23 10.09
C VAL A 80 0.38 -7.99 8.76
N ALA A 81 0.94 -6.80 8.54
CA ALA A 81 1.81 -6.49 7.41
C ALA A 81 2.94 -5.55 7.84
N THR A 82 4.13 -5.79 7.32
CA THR A 82 5.33 -5.01 7.62
C THR A 82 5.93 -4.47 6.32
N PRO A 83 5.98 -3.14 6.14
CA PRO A 83 6.74 -2.57 5.05
C PRO A 83 8.24 -2.79 5.26
N SER A 84 8.96 -2.83 4.17
CA SER A 84 10.42 -2.67 4.16
C SER A 84 10.78 -1.20 4.11
N GLY A 85 12.06 -0.90 4.35
CA GLY A 85 12.63 0.39 3.98
C GLY A 85 12.51 0.66 2.49
N PRO A 86 12.56 1.94 2.07
CA PRO A 86 12.65 2.28 0.67
C PRO A 86 13.85 1.63 0.00
N ASP A 87 13.72 1.35 -1.27
CA ASP A 87 14.85 0.98 -2.13
C ASP A 87 15.85 2.15 -2.29
N PRO A 88 17.01 1.93 -2.95
CA PRO A 88 17.99 2.98 -3.14
C PRO A 88 17.51 4.19 -3.96
N ASP A 89 16.47 4.05 -4.78
CA ASP A 89 15.88 5.11 -5.61
C ASP A 89 14.82 5.92 -4.83
N ALA A 90 14.41 5.43 -3.66
CA ALA A 90 13.43 6.02 -2.76
C ALA A 90 12.04 6.18 -3.40
N ASP A 91 11.69 5.30 -4.33
CA ASP A 91 10.37 5.23 -4.96
C ASP A 91 9.81 3.80 -5.07
N GLY A 92 10.48 2.84 -4.44
CA GLY A 92 9.96 1.49 -4.24
C GLY A 92 10.12 0.98 -2.82
N PHE A 93 9.26 0.03 -2.44
CA PHE A 93 9.37 -0.77 -1.22
C PHE A 93 8.52 -2.04 -1.36
N ASN A 94 8.87 -3.07 -0.60
CA ASN A 94 8.05 -4.26 -0.40
C ASN A 94 7.15 -4.12 0.84
N ASP A 95 5.97 -4.73 0.80
CA ASP A 95 5.14 -4.98 1.98
C ASP A 95 4.91 -6.49 2.17
N CYS A 96 5.19 -6.98 3.37
CA CYS A 96 5.22 -8.40 3.69
C CYS A 96 4.12 -8.74 4.70
N THR A 97 3.07 -9.43 4.25
CA THR A 97 2.04 -9.98 5.17
C THR A 97 2.63 -11.05 6.11
N TYR A 98 2.21 -11.02 7.36
CA TYR A 98 2.56 -12.00 8.41
C TYR A 98 4.07 -12.20 8.65
N ALA A 99 4.88 -11.20 8.32
CA ALA A 99 6.32 -11.18 8.59
C ALA A 99 6.65 -10.07 9.58
N SER A 100 7.58 -10.33 10.51
CA SER A 100 8.07 -9.32 11.46
C SER A 100 9.09 -8.35 10.86
N SER A 101 9.55 -8.63 9.64
CA SER A 101 10.49 -7.79 8.89
C SER A 101 10.31 -8.06 7.40
N CYS A 102 10.53 -7.04 6.57
CA CYS A 102 10.48 -7.14 5.13
C CYS A 102 11.80 -6.60 4.54
N GLY A 103 12.35 -7.30 3.54
CA GLY A 103 13.56 -6.85 2.86
C GLY A 103 13.23 -5.80 1.81
N ALA A 104 13.98 -4.70 1.79
CA ALA A 104 13.86 -3.69 0.73
C ALA A 104 14.20 -4.32 -0.64
N PRO A 105 13.52 -3.91 -1.72
CA PRO A 105 13.90 -4.35 -3.06
C PRO A 105 15.24 -3.72 -3.49
N ALA A 106 15.80 -4.24 -4.57
CA ALA A 106 16.91 -3.58 -5.24
C ALA A 106 16.40 -2.37 -6.03
N SER A 107 17.33 -1.50 -6.45
CA SER A 107 17.07 -0.41 -7.40
C SER A 107 16.51 -0.94 -8.72
N SER A 108 15.70 -0.12 -9.40
CA SER A 108 14.98 -0.47 -10.64
C SER A 108 15.71 -0.10 -11.95
#